data_AF-A0A2H9SRI3-F1
#
_entry.id   AF-A0A2H9SRI3-F1
#
_cell.length_a   1.000
_cell.length_b   1.000
_cell.length_c   1.000
_cell.angle_alpha   90.00
_cell.angle_beta   90.00
_cell.angle_gamma   90.00
#
_symmetry.space_group_name_H-M   'P 1'
#
loop_
_entity.id
_entity.type
_entity.pdbx_description
1 polymer ?
#
loop_
_entity_poly.entity_id
_entity_poly.type
_entity_poly.pdbx_seq_one_letter_code
_entity_poly.pdbx_strand_id
1 'polypeptide(L)'
;MQNEKSMNSYIMSSEDEKIRKNWCIATVLVYLGLPILNLVVFNFLSLKFEVSPKIFNEQAGFLVLGTIWFLIVYYFVYRRHGVFLLTWTLITLPIKLIMNLLEFFPLLQDPTETWTIYAFLIDTSCCIWWALSMLKLRRLHKRMHAHKLYASEGYLQALQALQLVSTIDDLNAKFASLMREREENGQRGDLIIEAYNTRKNALLALPN
;
A
#
# COMPACT_ATOMS: atom_id res chain seq x y z
N MET A 1 4.47 -1.07 -25.88
CA MET A 1 3.92 -0.78 -24.53
C MET A 1 3.28 -2.02 -23.86
N GLN A 2 3.76 -3.24 -24.16
CA GLN A 2 3.23 -4.51 -23.62
C GLN A 2 4.16 -5.20 -22.59
N ASN A 3 5.37 -4.69 -22.33
CA ASN A 3 6.35 -5.34 -21.47
C ASN A 3 6.21 -5.07 -19.95
N GLU A 4 5.29 -4.23 -19.49
CA GLU A 4 5.08 -4.03 -18.04
C GLU A 4 4.07 -5.01 -17.41
N LYS A 5 3.34 -5.78 -18.23
CA LYS A 5 2.31 -6.71 -17.73
C LYS A 5 2.85 -8.07 -17.27
N SER A 6 4.06 -8.44 -17.68
CA SER A 6 4.66 -9.76 -17.37
C SER A 6 5.32 -9.82 -15.98
N MET A 7 5.88 -8.70 -15.49
CA MET A 7 6.84 -8.71 -14.38
C MET A 7 6.25 -8.39 -12.99
N ASN A 8 4.98 -8.72 -12.74
CA ASN A 8 4.28 -8.18 -11.55
C ASN A 8 3.41 -9.12 -10.71
N SER A 9 3.30 -10.43 -10.97
CA SER A 9 2.59 -11.29 -10.02
C SER A 9 3.54 -11.76 -8.90
N TYR A 10 3.84 -10.85 -7.99
CA TYR A 10 3.88 -11.30 -6.60
C TYR A 10 2.50 -11.89 -6.34
N ILE A 11 2.39 -13.23 -6.32
CA ILE A 11 1.19 -13.93 -5.86
C ILE A 11 1.08 -13.57 -4.39
N MET A 12 0.30 -12.51 -4.14
CA MET A 12 0.09 -11.98 -2.81
C MET A 12 -0.69 -13.04 -2.04
N SER A 13 -0.24 -13.35 -0.82
CA SER A 13 -0.97 -14.31 0.01
C SER A 13 -2.40 -13.79 0.25
N SER A 14 -3.35 -14.71 0.43
CA SER A 14 -4.75 -14.33 0.70
C SER A 14 -4.89 -13.49 1.99
N GLU A 15 -3.98 -13.66 2.95
CA GLU A 15 -3.87 -12.82 4.15
C GLU A 15 -3.42 -11.39 3.84
N ASP A 16 -2.39 -11.23 3.00
CA ASP A 16 -1.86 -9.92 2.64
C ASP A 16 -2.89 -9.09 1.83
N GLU A 17 -3.70 -9.78 1.02
CA GLU A 17 -4.83 -9.16 0.32
C GLU A 17 -5.93 -8.69 1.28
N LYS A 18 -6.29 -9.52 2.27
CA LYS A 18 -7.23 -9.14 3.33
C LYS A 18 -6.74 -7.92 4.10
N ILE A 19 -5.45 -7.85 4.44
CA ILE A 19 -4.86 -6.69 5.14
C ILE A 19 -5.03 -5.41 4.31
N ARG A 20 -4.69 -5.45 3.01
CA ARG A 20 -4.83 -4.28 2.12
C ARG A 20 -6.28 -3.86 1.93
N LYS A 21 -7.18 -4.82 1.76
CA LYS A 21 -8.62 -4.57 1.61
C LYS A 21 -9.22 -3.95 2.87
N ASN A 22 -8.95 -4.52 4.05
CA ASN A 22 -9.44 -3.98 5.32
C ASN A 22 -8.91 -2.59 5.59
N TRP A 23 -7.62 -2.35 5.31
CA TRP A 23 -7.05 -1.02 5.42
C TRP A 23 -7.74 -0.03 4.47
N CYS A 24 -7.97 -0.41 3.20
CA CYS A 24 -8.64 0.45 2.23
C CYS A 24 -10.06 0.81 2.65
N ILE A 25 -10.85 -0.18 3.09
CA ILE A 25 -12.21 0.03 3.57
C ILE A 25 -12.23 1.03 4.73
N ALA A 26 -11.39 0.83 5.73
CA ALA A 26 -11.35 1.72 6.88
C ALA A 26 -10.79 3.12 6.53
N THR A 27 -9.86 3.22 5.57
CA THR A 27 -9.38 4.51 5.03
C THR A 27 -10.52 5.27 4.35
N VAL A 28 -11.33 4.59 3.54
CA VAL A 28 -12.54 5.16 2.93
C VAL A 28 -13.53 5.62 4.01
N LEU A 29 -13.81 4.78 4.99
CA LEU A 29 -14.74 5.12 6.07
C LEU A 29 -14.27 6.35 6.87
N VAL A 30 -12.98 6.46 7.19
CA VAL A 30 -12.44 7.57 7.98
C VAL A 30 -12.35 8.87 7.19
N TYR A 31 -11.82 8.84 5.96
CA TYR A 31 -11.54 10.07 5.20
C TYR A 31 -12.68 10.52 4.29
N LEU A 32 -13.61 9.63 3.92
CA LEU A 32 -14.76 9.96 3.09
C LEU A 32 -16.07 9.77 3.87
N GLY A 33 -16.22 8.63 4.55
CA GLY A 33 -17.44 8.31 5.29
C GLY A 33 -17.73 9.28 6.44
N LEU A 34 -16.74 9.53 7.30
CA LEU A 34 -16.91 10.37 8.49
C LEU A 34 -17.23 11.84 8.14
N PRO A 35 -16.52 12.52 7.22
CA PRO A 35 -16.85 13.89 6.86
C PRO A 35 -18.21 14.00 6.14
N ILE A 36 -18.59 13.01 5.32
CA ILE A 36 -19.93 12.97 4.71
C ILE A 36 -21.00 12.84 5.79
N LEU A 37 -20.81 11.92 6.75
CA LEU A 37 -21.74 11.75 7.86
C LEU A 37 -21.87 13.03 8.67
N ASN A 38 -20.75 13.69 9.00
CA ASN A 38 -20.75 14.97 9.70
C ASN A 38 -21.53 16.04 8.92
N LEU A 39 -21.30 16.17 7.61
CA LEU A 39 -22.05 17.11 6.76
C LEU A 39 -23.56 16.86 6.80
N VAL A 40 -23.99 15.59 6.76
CA VAL A 40 -25.42 15.22 6.85
C VAL A 40 -25.99 15.58 8.22
N VAL A 41 -25.28 15.27 9.31
CA VAL A 41 -25.70 15.59 10.68
C VAL A 41 -25.80 17.10 10.88
N PHE A 42 -24.78 17.86 10.47
CA PHE A 42 -24.80 19.32 10.58
C PHE A 42 -25.89 19.96 9.73
N ASN A 43 -26.17 19.42 8.55
CA ASN A 43 -27.30 19.87 7.73
C ASN A 43 -28.61 19.68 8.49
N PHE A 44 -28.85 18.49 9.04
CA PHE A 44 -30.06 18.23 9.82
C PHE A 44 -30.17 19.12 11.07
N LEU A 45 -29.05 19.36 11.76
CA LEU A 45 -29.02 20.28 12.89
C LEU A 45 -29.30 21.72 12.47
N SER A 46 -28.78 22.17 11.32
CA SER A 46 -29.04 23.52 10.79
C SER A 46 -30.49 23.77 10.37
N LEU A 47 -31.23 22.69 10.03
CA LEU A 47 -32.66 22.77 9.76
C LEU A 47 -33.48 22.94 11.04
N LYS A 48 -32.94 22.57 12.20
CA LYS A 48 -33.63 22.61 13.50
C LYS A 48 -33.13 23.70 14.44
N PHE A 49 -31.90 24.18 14.25
CA PHE A 49 -31.21 25.12 15.12
C PHE A 49 -30.41 26.12 14.28
N GLU A 50 -30.18 27.32 14.81
CA GLU A 50 -29.29 28.30 14.18
C GLU A 50 -27.83 27.85 14.30
N VAL A 51 -27.36 27.10 13.29
CA VAL A 51 -25.97 26.64 13.19
C VAL A 51 -25.17 27.61 12.34
N SER A 52 -23.96 27.97 12.80
CA SER A 52 -23.07 28.86 12.05
C SER A 52 -22.65 28.24 10.71
N PRO A 53 -22.72 28.98 9.59
CA PRO A 53 -22.27 28.50 8.27
C PRO A 53 -20.80 28.07 8.22
N LYS A 54 -19.97 28.58 9.14
CA LYS A 54 -18.54 28.23 9.21
C LYS A 54 -18.30 26.73 9.44
N ILE A 55 -19.19 26.06 10.17
CA ILE A 55 -19.06 24.63 10.47
C ILE A 55 -19.14 23.80 9.17
N PHE A 56 -19.99 24.19 8.22
CA PHE A 56 -20.08 23.52 6.91
C PHE A 56 -18.80 23.68 6.09
N ASN A 57 -18.19 24.87 6.12
CA ASN A 57 -16.95 25.14 5.40
C ASN A 57 -15.78 24.31 5.95
N GLU A 58 -15.70 24.15 7.28
CA GLU A 58 -14.68 23.32 7.92
C GLU A 58 -14.83 21.85 7.53
N GLN A 59 -16.05 21.30 7.60
CA GLN A 59 -16.31 19.90 7.21
C GLN A 59 -16.08 19.66 5.72
N ALA A 60 -16.44 20.62 4.85
CA ALA A 60 -16.14 20.56 3.43
C ALA A 60 -14.62 20.59 3.18
N GLY A 61 -13.87 21.43 3.90
CA GLY A 61 -12.41 21.45 3.88
C GLY A 61 -11.79 20.11 4.28
N PHE A 62 -12.28 19.50 5.37
CA PHE A 62 -11.87 18.17 5.80
C PHE A 62 -12.17 17.08 4.77
N LEU A 63 -13.33 17.14 4.09
CA LEU A 63 -13.67 16.21 3.03
C LEU A 63 -12.71 16.33 1.83
N VAL A 64 -12.41 17.56 1.39
CA VAL A 64 -11.49 17.81 0.27
C VAL A 64 -10.08 17.33 0.61
N LEU A 65 -9.54 17.77 1.75
CA LEU A 65 -8.20 17.36 2.21
C LEU A 65 -8.13 15.85 2.47
N GLY A 66 -9.17 15.28 3.06
CA GLY A 66 -9.30 13.84 3.30
C GLY A 66 -9.31 13.04 2.00
N THR A 67 -9.99 13.53 0.97
CA THR A 67 -10.02 12.91 -0.36
C THR A 67 -8.64 12.96 -1.03
N ILE A 68 -7.97 14.11 -1.01
CA ILE A 68 -6.61 14.26 -1.55
C ILE A 68 -5.66 13.29 -0.83
N TRP A 69 -5.72 13.25 0.50
CA TRP A 69 -4.90 12.35 1.29
C TRP A 69 -5.20 10.88 1.00
N PHE A 70 -6.47 10.50 0.90
CA PHE A 70 -6.90 9.16 0.50
C PHE A 70 -6.29 8.76 -0.83
N LEU A 71 -6.37 9.62 -1.86
CA LEU A 71 -5.83 9.34 -3.19
C LEU A 71 -4.31 9.15 -3.16
N ILE A 72 -3.61 10.01 -2.42
CA ILE A 72 -2.16 9.91 -2.23
C ILE A 72 -1.83 8.54 -1.59
N VAL A 73 -2.42 8.22 -0.43
CA VAL A 73 -2.09 6.99 0.27
C VAL A 73 -2.51 5.76 -0.54
N TYR A 74 -3.66 5.79 -1.22
CA TYR A 74 -4.11 4.74 -2.13
C TYR A 74 -3.09 4.50 -3.25
N TYR A 75 -2.60 5.56 -3.89
CA TYR A 75 -1.56 5.46 -4.91
C TYR A 75 -0.29 4.78 -4.38
N PHE A 76 0.18 5.16 -3.18
CA PHE A 76 1.34 4.51 -2.59
C PHE A 76 1.06 3.07 -2.17
N VAL A 77 -0.09 2.76 -1.56
CA VAL A 77 -0.41 1.38 -1.16
C VAL A 77 -0.58 0.44 -2.35
N TYR A 78 -1.14 0.91 -3.47
CA TYR A 78 -1.54 0.07 -4.59
C TYR A 78 -0.66 0.17 -5.85
N ARG A 79 -0.03 1.30 -6.13
CA ARG A 79 0.80 1.51 -7.33
C ARG A 79 2.29 1.60 -7.03
N ARG A 80 2.67 2.48 -6.11
CA ARG A 80 4.08 2.76 -5.81
C ARG A 80 4.42 2.23 -4.41
N HIS A 81 5.03 1.05 -4.35
CA HIS A 81 5.42 0.31 -3.11
C HIS A 81 6.48 1.01 -2.24
N GLY A 82 6.54 2.35 -2.28
CA GLY A 82 7.45 3.18 -1.52
C GLY A 82 7.04 3.23 -0.06
N VAL A 83 7.95 2.79 0.81
CA VAL A 83 7.79 2.79 2.27
C VAL A 83 7.86 4.20 2.87
N PHE A 84 8.28 5.20 2.08
CA PHE A 84 8.50 6.57 2.54
C PHE A 84 7.25 7.22 3.13
N LEU A 85 6.12 7.24 2.40
CA LEU A 85 4.88 7.87 2.87
C LEU A 85 4.33 7.17 4.13
N LEU A 86 4.41 5.84 4.18
CA LEU A 86 4.01 5.05 5.35
C LEU A 86 4.89 5.37 6.56
N THR A 87 6.19 5.57 6.34
CA THR A 87 7.14 5.94 7.40
C THR A 87 6.93 7.36 7.87
N TRP A 88 6.70 8.30 6.95
CA TRP A 88 6.37 9.69 7.26
C TRP A 88 5.10 9.76 8.12
N THR A 89 4.05 9.03 7.74
CA THR A 89 2.79 8.98 8.48
C THR A 89 2.98 8.44 9.90
N LEU A 90 3.89 7.47 10.09
CA LEU A 90 4.23 6.94 11.42
C LEU A 90 5.01 7.93 12.29
N ILE A 91 5.73 8.88 11.69
CA ILE A 91 6.46 9.94 12.41
C ILE A 91 5.53 11.10 12.78
N THR A 92 4.59 11.46 11.90
CA THR A 92 3.67 12.58 12.14
C THR A 92 2.51 12.22 13.08
N LEU A 93 2.13 10.93 13.17
CA LEU A 93 1.07 10.46 14.06
C LEU A 93 1.31 10.75 15.55
N PRO A 94 2.50 10.44 16.13
CA PRO A 94 2.82 10.79 17.51
C PRO A 94 2.80 12.29 17.75
N ILE A 95 3.27 13.09 16.80
CA ILE A 95 3.25 14.56 16.90
C ILE A 95 1.80 15.04 16.97
N LYS A 96 0.92 14.53 16.08
CA LYS A 96 -0.51 14.84 16.10
C LYS A 96 -1.17 14.43 17.42
N LEU A 97 -0.85 13.24 17.95
CA LEU A 97 -1.37 12.79 19.24
C LEU A 97 -0.97 13.72 20.38
N ILE A 98 0.28 14.17 20.41
CA ILE A 98 0.77 15.13 21.42
C ILE A 98 0.04 16.47 21.28
N MET A 99 -0.12 16.98 20.05
CA MET A 99 -0.86 18.23 19.83
C MET A 99 -2.33 18.11 20.26
N ASN A 100 -3.02 17.03 19.88
CA ASN A 100 -4.39 16.78 20.32
C ASN A 100 -4.48 16.68 21.85
N LEU A 101 -3.50 16.03 22.50
CA LEU A 101 -3.47 15.93 23.97
C LEU A 101 -3.27 17.29 24.64
N LEU A 102 -2.44 18.17 24.08
CA LEU A 102 -2.24 19.53 24.57
C LEU A 102 -3.49 20.41 24.39
N GLU A 103 -4.21 20.25 23.27
CA GLU A 103 -5.46 20.97 23.01
C GLU A 103 -6.61 20.49 23.89
N PHE A 104 -6.68 19.18 24.19
CA PHE A 104 -7.72 18.60 25.04
C PHE A 104 -7.45 18.69 26.54
N PHE A 105 -6.19 18.87 26.97
CA PHE A 105 -5.83 18.91 28.39
C PHE A 105 -6.62 19.94 29.22
N PRO A 106 -6.90 21.17 28.74
CA PRO A 106 -7.72 22.13 29.48
C PRO A 106 -9.18 21.69 29.61
N LEU A 107 -9.73 21.02 28.60
CA LEU A 107 -11.12 20.54 28.58
C LEU A 107 -11.33 19.35 29.54
N LEU A 108 -10.29 18.55 29.76
CA LEU A 108 -10.31 17.45 30.74
C LEU A 108 -10.38 17.94 32.20
N GLN A 109 -10.07 19.21 32.46
CA GLN A 109 -10.14 19.80 33.80
C GLN A 109 -11.55 20.29 34.15
N ASP A 110 -12.48 20.37 33.19
CA ASP A 110 -13.85 20.77 33.42
C ASP A 110 -14.73 19.53 33.76
N PRO A 111 -15.22 19.39 35.00
CA PRO A 111 -16.01 18.24 35.42
C PRO A 111 -17.40 18.14 34.75
N THR A 112 -17.85 19.19 34.06
CA THR A 112 -19.17 19.19 33.41
C THR A 112 -19.20 18.59 32.00
N GLU A 113 -18.03 18.42 31.37
CA GLU A 113 -17.94 18.00 29.96
C GLU A 113 -17.45 16.57 29.76
N THR A 114 -18.03 15.58 30.45
CA THR A 114 -17.64 14.16 30.33
C THR A 114 -17.66 13.60 28.88
N TRP A 115 -18.42 14.21 27.97
CA TRP A 115 -18.44 13.86 26.54
C TRP A 115 -17.09 14.11 25.84
N THR A 116 -16.30 15.09 26.27
CA THR A 116 -14.98 15.38 25.68
C THR A 116 -13.97 14.26 25.98
N ILE A 117 -14.06 13.63 27.15
CA ILE A 117 -13.24 12.47 27.53
C ILE A 117 -13.52 11.30 26.56
N TYR A 118 -14.79 11.02 26.27
CA TYR A 118 -15.15 9.95 25.33
C TYR A 118 -14.68 10.27 23.90
N ALA A 119 -14.84 11.51 23.45
CA ALA A 119 -14.35 11.95 22.14
C ALA A 119 -12.82 11.78 22.02
N PHE A 120 -12.08 12.17 23.07
CA PHE A 120 -10.63 12.02 23.15
C PHE A 120 -10.19 10.55 23.11
N LEU A 121 -10.86 9.67 23.86
CA LEU A 121 -10.56 8.23 23.85
C LEU A 121 -10.82 7.59 22.48
N ILE A 122 -11.90 8.00 21.80
CA ILE A 122 -12.21 7.53 20.44
C ILE A 122 -11.13 7.99 19.46
N ASP A 123 -10.76 9.28 19.48
CA ASP A 123 -9.73 9.83 18.59
C ASP A 123 -8.36 9.17 18.81
N THR A 124 -7.98 8.98 20.08
CA THR A 124 -6.74 8.27 20.46
C THR A 124 -6.76 6.83 19.96
N SER A 125 -7.88 6.12 20.12
CA SER A 125 -8.04 4.74 19.66
C SER A 125 -7.95 4.62 18.14
N CYS A 126 -8.59 5.54 17.40
CA CYS A 126 -8.48 5.64 15.96
C CYS A 126 -7.03 5.91 15.52
N CYS A 127 -6.32 6.80 16.21
CA CYS A 127 -4.91 7.09 15.94
C CYS A 127 -4.01 5.87 16.16
N ILE A 128 -4.17 5.14 17.27
CA ILE A 128 -3.43 3.90 17.56
C ILE A 128 -3.73 2.85 16.49
N TRP A 129 -5.00 2.63 16.15
CA TRP A 129 -5.43 1.68 15.13
C TRP A 129 -4.81 2.01 13.76
N TRP A 130 -4.78 3.30 13.40
CA TRP A 130 -4.15 3.79 12.17
C TRP A 130 -2.66 3.48 12.14
N ALA A 131 -1.94 3.75 13.24
CA ALA A 131 -0.51 3.48 13.37
C ALA A 131 -0.19 1.98 13.21
N LEU A 132 -0.96 1.11 13.88
CA LEU A 132 -0.79 -0.34 13.78
C LEU A 132 -1.05 -0.84 12.35
N SER A 133 -2.05 -0.29 11.67
CA SER A 133 -2.38 -0.66 10.30
C SER A 133 -1.29 -0.21 9.31
N MET A 134 -0.73 0.99 9.52
CA MET A 134 0.41 1.50 8.74
C MET A 134 1.68 0.66 8.95
N LEU A 135 1.94 0.20 10.17
CA LEU A 135 3.04 -0.73 10.45
C LEU A 135 2.87 -2.07 9.71
N LYS A 136 1.67 -2.64 9.70
CA LYS A 136 1.37 -3.87 8.96
C LYS A 136 1.58 -3.68 7.46
N LEU A 137 1.08 -2.59 6.89
CA LEU A 137 1.30 -2.24 5.48
C LEU A 137 2.78 -2.03 5.13
N ARG A 138 3.53 -1.35 6.00
CA ARG A 138 4.98 -1.15 5.82
C ARG A 138 5.72 -2.48 5.75
N ARG A 139 5.39 -3.43 6.63
CA ARG A 139 5.99 -4.78 6.62
C ARG A 139 5.62 -5.54 5.34
N LEU A 140 4.36 -5.44 4.91
CA LEU A 140 3.92 -6.04 3.65
C LEU A 140 4.69 -5.47 2.45
N HIS A 141 4.78 -4.15 2.32
CA HIS A 141 5.52 -3.51 1.24
C HIS A 141 7.01 -3.85 1.24
N LYS A 142 7.64 -3.91 2.42
CA LYS A 142 9.04 -4.39 2.52
C LYS A 142 9.20 -5.81 1.97
N ARG A 143 8.30 -6.73 2.33
CA ARG A 143 8.32 -8.11 1.81
C ARG A 143 8.12 -8.15 0.30
N MET A 144 7.16 -7.38 -0.21
CA MET A 144 6.92 -7.29 -1.66
C MET A 144 8.12 -6.71 -2.41
N HIS A 145 8.77 -5.68 -1.87
CA HIS A 145 9.95 -5.07 -2.49
C HIS A 145 11.15 -6.01 -2.47
N ALA A 146 11.40 -6.70 -1.34
CA ALA A 146 12.44 -7.72 -1.25
C ALA A 146 12.17 -8.83 -2.28
N HIS A 147 10.94 -9.32 -2.37
CA HIS A 147 10.57 -10.32 -3.35
C HIS A 147 10.77 -9.84 -4.81
N LYS A 148 10.48 -8.58 -5.11
CA LYS A 148 10.73 -8.00 -6.44
C LYS A 148 12.22 -7.94 -6.77
N LEU A 149 13.06 -7.57 -5.80
CA LEU A 149 14.52 -7.56 -5.96
C LEU A 149 15.05 -8.98 -6.22
N TYR A 150 14.67 -9.95 -5.37
CA TYR A 150 15.07 -11.36 -5.56
C TYR A 150 14.59 -11.92 -6.91
N ALA A 151 13.38 -11.60 -7.34
CA ALA A 151 12.87 -12.03 -8.64
C ALA A 151 13.65 -11.38 -9.80
N SER A 152 14.01 -10.09 -9.68
CA SER A 152 14.82 -9.40 -10.68
C SER A 152 16.24 -9.98 -10.77
N GLU A 153 16.87 -10.28 -9.63
CA GLU A 153 18.20 -10.88 -9.58
C GLU A 153 18.19 -12.30 -10.15
N GLY A 154 17.22 -13.13 -9.76
CA GLY A 154 17.07 -14.48 -10.30
C GLY A 154 16.79 -14.50 -11.80
N TYR A 155 15.97 -13.56 -12.30
CA TYR A 155 15.76 -13.38 -13.74
C TYR A 155 17.05 -12.98 -14.46
N LEU A 156 17.81 -12.01 -13.93
CA LEU A 156 19.07 -11.57 -14.53
C LEU A 156 20.12 -12.68 -14.56
N GLN A 157 20.22 -13.48 -13.50
CA GLN A 157 21.13 -14.64 -13.45
C GLN A 157 20.73 -15.69 -14.49
N ALA A 158 19.44 -16.03 -14.58
CA ALA A 158 18.94 -16.97 -15.58
C ALA A 158 19.19 -16.44 -17.01
N LEU A 159 18.93 -15.15 -17.25
CA LEU A 159 19.15 -14.52 -18.55
C LEU A 159 20.64 -14.52 -18.92
N GLN A 160 21.54 -14.19 -18.00
CA GLN A 160 23.00 -14.25 -18.24
C GLN A 160 23.45 -15.67 -18.57
N ALA A 161 22.99 -16.67 -17.82
CA ALA A 161 23.33 -18.07 -18.06
C ALA A 161 22.85 -18.57 -19.44
N LEU A 162 21.70 -18.09 -19.90
CA LEU A 162 21.11 -18.46 -21.20
C LEU A 162 21.69 -17.62 -22.36
N GLN A 163 22.11 -16.37 -22.13
CA GLN A 163 22.70 -15.49 -23.15
C GLN A 163 24.04 -15.98 -23.67
N LEU A 164 24.81 -16.71 -22.85
CA LEU A 164 26.10 -17.30 -23.25
C LEU A 164 25.96 -18.40 -24.31
N VAL A 165 24.73 -18.84 -24.59
CA VAL A 165 24.45 -19.92 -25.52
C VAL A 165 24.16 -19.38 -26.91
N SER A 166 24.82 -19.95 -27.93
CA SER A 166 24.78 -19.50 -29.33
C SER A 166 23.81 -20.29 -30.21
N THR A 167 23.41 -21.51 -29.82
CA THR A 167 22.50 -22.37 -30.60
C THR A 167 21.20 -22.66 -29.85
N ILE A 168 20.14 -23.04 -30.58
CA ILE A 168 18.84 -23.37 -29.98
C ILE A 168 18.92 -24.70 -29.18
N ASP A 169 19.69 -25.67 -29.66
CA ASP A 169 19.81 -26.97 -29.00
C ASP A 169 20.54 -26.86 -27.66
N ASP A 170 21.64 -26.09 -27.64
CA ASP A 170 22.36 -25.79 -26.40
C ASP A 170 21.48 -24.96 -25.45
N LEU A 171 20.63 -24.07 -25.99
CA LEU A 171 19.72 -23.25 -25.17
C LEU A 171 18.68 -24.13 -24.48
N ASN A 172 18.13 -25.12 -25.18
CA ASN A 172 17.20 -26.09 -24.63
C ASN A 172 17.86 -26.96 -23.55
N ALA A 173 19.10 -27.41 -23.78
CA ALA A 173 19.87 -28.19 -22.81
C ALA A 173 20.16 -27.37 -21.53
N LYS A 174 20.58 -26.10 -21.69
CA LYS A 174 20.86 -25.20 -20.58
C LYS A 174 19.59 -24.82 -19.80
N PHE A 175 18.48 -24.61 -20.50
CA PHE A 175 17.19 -24.40 -19.86
C PHE A 175 16.76 -25.62 -19.02
N ALA A 176 16.90 -26.84 -19.56
CA ALA A 176 16.59 -28.06 -18.83
C ALA A 176 17.48 -28.24 -17.59
N SER A 177 18.77 -27.88 -17.66
CA SER A 177 19.65 -27.93 -16.47
C SER A 177 19.21 -26.94 -15.40
N LEU A 178 18.91 -25.70 -15.77
CA LEU A 178 18.43 -24.67 -14.83
C LEU A 178 17.08 -25.05 -14.20
N MET A 179 16.20 -25.71 -14.95
CA MET A 179 14.92 -26.20 -14.43
C MET A 179 15.07 -27.35 -13.43
N ARG A 180 16.06 -28.24 -13.61
CA ARG A 180 16.39 -29.30 -12.63
C ARG A 180 17.06 -28.76 -11.37
N GLU A 181 18.02 -27.85 -11.52
CA GLU A 181 18.65 -27.14 -10.39
C GLU A 181 17.60 -26.37 -9.57
N ARG A 182 16.54 -25.89 -10.24
CA ARG A 182 15.39 -25.24 -9.62
C ARG A 182 14.49 -26.21 -8.86
N GLU A 183 14.28 -27.44 -9.33
CA GLU A 183 13.54 -28.46 -8.57
C GLU A 183 14.26 -28.83 -7.25
N GLU A 184 15.59 -28.82 -7.25
CA GLU A 184 16.40 -29.07 -6.06
C GLU A 184 16.46 -27.86 -5.10
N ASN A 185 16.50 -26.63 -5.65
CA ASN A 185 16.69 -25.41 -4.85
C ASN A 185 15.42 -24.58 -4.58
N GLY A 186 14.26 -25.00 -5.08
CA GLY A 186 12.96 -24.35 -4.82
C GLY A 186 12.78 -22.95 -5.43
N GLN A 187 13.56 -22.57 -6.46
CA GLN A 187 13.48 -21.25 -7.10
C GLN A 187 12.24 -21.09 -8.02
N ARG A 188 11.89 -19.85 -8.39
CA ARG A 188 10.73 -19.56 -9.26
C ARG A 188 11.03 -19.88 -10.73
N GLY A 189 10.43 -20.95 -11.25
CA GLY A 189 10.60 -21.41 -12.64
C GLY A 189 10.09 -20.42 -13.70
N ASP A 190 9.10 -19.60 -13.36
CA ASP A 190 8.50 -18.64 -14.30
C ASP A 190 9.53 -17.63 -14.83
N LEU A 191 10.50 -17.24 -14.00
CA LEU A 191 11.57 -16.30 -14.37
C LEU A 191 12.56 -16.94 -15.36
N ILE A 192 12.84 -18.23 -15.18
CA ILE A 192 13.72 -19.00 -16.06
C ILE A 192 13.05 -19.22 -17.43
N ILE A 193 11.74 -19.49 -17.43
CA ILE A 193 10.92 -19.60 -18.64
C ILE A 193 10.89 -18.28 -19.42
N GLU A 194 10.71 -17.15 -18.73
CA GLU A 194 10.71 -15.82 -19.34
C GLU A 194 12.08 -15.48 -19.97
N ALA A 195 13.17 -15.75 -19.26
CA ALA A 195 14.53 -15.56 -19.76
C ALA A 195 14.83 -16.45 -20.98
N TYR A 196 14.38 -17.71 -20.96
CA TYR A 196 14.48 -18.65 -22.08
C TYR A 196 13.74 -18.15 -23.31
N ASN A 197 12.48 -17.77 -23.18
CA ASN A 197 11.69 -17.27 -24.30
C ASN A 197 12.32 -16.01 -24.93
N THR A 198 12.85 -15.11 -24.09
CA THR A 198 13.56 -13.91 -24.53
C THR A 198 14.78 -14.27 -25.39
N ARG A 199 15.63 -15.19 -24.92
CA ARG A 199 16.83 -15.61 -25.68
C ARG A 199 16.48 -16.41 -26.93
N LYS A 200 15.50 -17.31 -26.86
CA LYS A 200 15.02 -18.10 -28.00
C LYS A 200 14.54 -17.20 -29.13
N ASN A 201 13.73 -16.19 -28.80
CA ASN A 201 13.26 -15.22 -29.79
C ASN A 201 14.42 -14.42 -30.41
N ALA A 202 15.43 -14.05 -29.62
CA ALA A 202 16.60 -13.35 -30.13
C ALA A 202 17.42 -14.23 -31.10
N LEU A 203 17.59 -15.52 -30.81
CA LEU A 203 18.28 -16.46 -31.70
C LEU A 203 17.51 -16.72 -32.99
N LEU A 204 16.18 -16.83 -32.91
CA LEU A 204 15.30 -17.02 -34.07
C LEU A 204 15.19 -15.77 -34.97
N ALA A 205 15.51 -14.58 -34.43
CA ALA A 205 15.48 -13.32 -35.17
C ALA A 205 16.80 -13.00 -35.89
N LEU A 206 17.86 -13.78 -35.68
CA LEU A 206 19.11 -13.63 -36.43
C LEU A 206 18.89 -14.13 -37.87
N PRO A 207 19.29 -13.37 -38.90
CA PRO A 207 19.23 -13.85 -40.27
C PRO A 207 20.16 -15.07 -40.42
N ASN A 208 19.61 -16.17 -40.93
CA ASN A 208 20.35 -17.39 -41.28
C ASN A 208 21.51 -17.10 -42.23
#